data_AF-A0A0R3MZB6-F1
#
_entry.id   AF-A0A0R3MZB6-F1
#
_cell.length_a   1.000
_cell.length_b   1.000
_cell.length_c   1.000
_cell.angle_alpha   90.00
_cell.angle_beta   90.00
_cell.angle_gamma   90.00
#
_symmetry.space_group_name_H-M   'P 1'
#
loop_
_entity.id
_entity.type
_entity.pdbx_description
1 polymer ?
#
loop_
_entity_poly.entity_id
_entity_poly.type
_entity_poly.pdbx_seq_one_letter_code
_entity_poly.pdbx_strand_id
1 'polypeptide(L)'
;MAVDRTIRLWSVATLLAAALALGGCSTQIADMPGLGLPADAPERPKEAGGYLPVHDLPPDRNEEAMEPAELAKIQAELTAARDRQAAAATPPKPAKK
;
A
#
# COMPACT_ATOMS: atom_id res chain seq x y z
N MET A 1 6.35 34.37 -29.50
CA MET A 1 7.42 34.52 -28.46
C MET A 1 6.89 34.79 -27.05
N ALA A 2 6.03 35.79 -26.80
CA ALA A 2 5.48 36.02 -25.45
C ALA A 2 4.39 35.00 -25.06
N VAL A 3 3.51 34.64 -26.00
CA VAL A 3 2.42 33.67 -25.81
C VAL A 3 2.93 32.24 -25.61
N ASP A 4 4.00 31.85 -26.32
CA ASP A 4 4.63 30.53 -26.14
C ASP A 4 5.27 30.40 -24.74
N ARG A 5 5.75 31.50 -24.19
CA ARG A 5 6.38 31.55 -22.87
C ARG A 5 5.35 31.43 -21.75
N THR A 6 4.20 32.09 -21.90
CA THR A 6 3.10 31.95 -20.94
C THR A 6 2.54 30.54 -21.00
N ILE A 7 2.25 29.98 -22.17
CA ILE A 7 1.74 28.59 -22.30
C ILE A 7 2.69 27.58 -21.66
N ARG A 8 4.02 27.73 -21.86
CA ARG A 8 5.03 26.88 -21.20
C ARG A 8 5.03 27.04 -19.68
N LEU A 9 4.89 28.26 -19.16
CA LEU A 9 4.81 28.51 -17.72
C LEU A 9 3.57 27.84 -17.10
N TRP A 10 2.41 27.96 -17.75
CA TRP A 10 1.17 27.33 -17.29
C TRP A 10 1.27 25.80 -17.31
N SER A 11 1.88 25.23 -18.35
CA SER A 11 2.05 23.77 -18.44
C SER A 11 3.08 23.22 -17.46
N VAL A 12 4.14 23.97 -17.14
CA VAL A 12 5.06 23.59 -16.04
C VAL A 12 4.37 23.67 -14.68
N ALA A 13 3.57 24.73 -14.45
CA ALA A 13 2.86 24.90 -13.18
C ALA A 13 1.83 23.78 -12.94
N THR A 14 1.07 23.38 -13.96
CA THR A 14 0.11 22.26 -13.85
C THR A 14 0.82 20.93 -13.61
N LEU A 15 1.96 20.69 -14.26
CA LEU A 15 2.74 19.47 -14.10
C LEU A 15 3.35 19.39 -12.69
N LEU A 16 3.85 20.51 -12.16
CA LEU A 16 4.36 20.60 -10.80
C LEU A 16 3.25 20.35 -9.76
N ALA A 17 2.07 20.97 -9.93
CA ALA A 17 0.94 20.77 -9.02
C ALA A 17 0.46 19.31 -9.00
N ALA A 18 0.41 18.66 -10.17
CA ALA A 18 0.08 17.24 -10.26
C ALA A 18 1.15 16.37 -9.56
N ALA A 19 2.43 16.65 -9.75
CA ALA A 19 3.51 15.92 -9.10
C ALA A 19 3.45 16.03 -7.56
N LEU A 20 3.12 17.21 -7.01
CA LEU A 20 2.94 17.39 -5.57
C LEU A 20 1.71 16.64 -5.04
N ALA A 21 0.59 16.65 -5.77
CA ALA A 21 -0.62 15.95 -5.37
C ALA A 21 -0.46 14.42 -5.37
N LEU A 22 0.27 13.85 -6.34
CA LEU A 22 0.52 12.41 -6.43
C LEU A 22 1.75 11.94 -5.64
N GLY A 23 2.72 12.82 -5.32
CA GLY A 23 3.96 12.49 -4.63
C GLY A 23 3.84 12.28 -3.11
N GLY A 24 2.65 12.50 -2.53
CA GLY A 24 2.43 12.40 -1.08
C GLY A 24 2.70 11.00 -0.49
N CYS A 25 2.56 9.94 -1.29
CA CYS A 25 2.66 8.55 -0.80
C CYS A 25 4.08 8.09 -0.44
N SER A 26 5.12 8.88 -0.76
CA SER A 26 6.51 8.59 -0.37
C SER A 26 7.02 9.49 0.76
N THR A 27 6.18 10.39 1.27
CA THR A 27 6.60 11.27 2.36
C THR A 27 6.61 10.49 3.68
N GLN A 28 7.72 10.55 4.42
CA GLN A 28 7.82 9.95 5.75
C GLN A 28 7.01 10.78 6.75
N ILE A 29 5.68 10.69 6.67
CA ILE A 29 4.73 11.33 7.60
C ILE A 29 5.03 10.88 9.04
N ALA A 30 5.58 9.67 9.20
CA ALA A 30 5.92 9.09 10.50
C ALA A 30 6.90 9.94 11.35
N ASP A 31 7.66 10.88 10.78
CA ASP A 31 8.60 11.74 11.52
C ASP A 31 8.23 13.22 11.56
N MET A 32 7.03 13.60 11.08
CA MET A 32 6.64 15.01 11.09
C MET A 32 6.05 15.40 12.45
N PRO A 33 6.65 16.37 13.17
CA PRO A 33 6.14 16.81 14.46
C PRO A 33 4.71 17.35 14.30
N GLY A 34 3.75 16.74 15.00
CA GLY A 34 2.33 17.13 15.00
C GLY A 34 1.43 16.36 14.02
N LEU A 35 1.97 15.53 13.11
CA LEU A 35 1.19 14.66 12.23
C LEU A 35 1.67 13.21 12.36
N GLY A 36 1.09 12.45 13.28
CA GLY A 36 1.33 10.99 13.41
C GLY A 36 1.66 10.49 14.82
N LEU A 37 1.87 11.39 15.77
CA LEU A 37 2.07 11.06 17.18
C LEU A 37 1.02 11.82 18.01
N PRO A 38 0.12 11.14 18.77
CA PRO A 38 -0.73 11.82 19.73
C PRO A 38 0.14 12.57 20.76
N ALA A 39 -0.39 13.64 21.36
CA ALA A 39 0.36 14.46 22.32
C ALA A 39 0.92 13.66 23.51
N ASP A 40 0.31 12.51 23.82
CA ASP A 40 0.72 11.58 24.88
C ASP A 40 1.58 10.41 24.39
N ALA A 41 2.05 10.41 23.13
CA ALA A 41 2.94 9.36 22.65
C ALA A 41 4.30 9.46 23.35
N PRO A 42 4.81 8.36 23.94
CA PRO A 42 6.16 8.31 24.46
C PRO A 42 7.17 8.66 23.37
N GLU A 43 8.25 9.35 23.75
CA GLU A 43 9.33 9.72 22.82
C GLU A 43 9.89 8.44 22.17
N ARG A 44 9.88 8.39 20.83
CA ARG A 44 10.39 7.22 20.10
C ARG A 44 11.87 7.04 20.48
N PRO A 45 12.30 5.83 20.89
CA PRO A 45 13.72 5.58 21.15
C PRO A 45 14.57 5.99 19.96
N LYS A 46 15.62 6.78 20.21
CA LYS A 46 16.56 7.26 19.17
C LYS A 46 17.39 6.12 18.58
N GLU A 47 17.58 5.07 19.36
CA GLU A 47 18.28 3.86 18.96
C GLU A 47 17.27 2.84 18.43
N ALA A 48 17.58 2.27 17.26
CA ALA A 48 16.86 1.09 16.79
C ALA A 48 17.00 0.00 17.87
N GLY A 49 15.87 -0.43 18.45
CA GLY A 49 15.87 -1.53 19.41
C GLY A 49 16.66 -2.71 18.83
N GLY A 50 17.47 -3.37 19.66
CA GLY A 50 18.33 -4.45 19.19
C GLY A 50 17.54 -5.45 18.35
N TYR A 51 17.97 -5.64 17.10
CA TYR A 51 17.37 -6.66 16.24
C TYR A 51 17.57 -8.03 16.90
N LEU A 52 16.55 -8.88 16.80
CA LEU A 52 16.75 -10.31 17.03
C LEU A 52 17.90 -10.76 16.11
N PRO A 53 18.84 -11.61 16.58
CA PRO A 53 19.98 -12.00 15.78
C PRO A 53 19.55 -12.44 14.37
N VAL A 54 19.94 -11.68 13.35
CA VAL A 54 19.42 -11.78 11.97
C VAL A 54 19.78 -13.13 11.31
N HIS A 55 20.64 -13.91 11.95
CA HIS A 55 21.10 -15.22 11.49
C HIS A 55 20.63 -16.39 12.36
N ASP A 56 19.92 -16.12 13.45
CA ASP A 56 19.33 -17.18 14.25
C ASP A 56 17.96 -17.51 13.66
N LEU A 57 17.90 -18.64 12.96
CA LEU A 57 16.63 -19.16 12.47
C LEU A 57 15.76 -19.49 13.70
N PRO A 58 14.52 -18.98 13.79
CA PRO A 58 13.60 -19.39 14.82
C PRO A 58 13.49 -20.92 14.84
N PRO A 59 13.34 -21.55 16.01
CA PRO A 59 13.15 -22.99 16.07
C PRO A 59 11.96 -23.41 15.22
N ASP A 60 12.05 -24.60 14.62
CA ASP A 60 10.97 -25.14 13.79
C ASP A 60 9.66 -25.19 14.58
N ARG A 61 8.58 -24.76 13.93
CA ARG A 61 7.25 -24.89 14.51
C ARG A 61 6.83 -26.36 14.43
N ASN A 62 6.76 -27.01 15.59
CA ASN A 62 6.27 -28.39 15.70
C ASN A 62 4.73 -28.48 15.66
N GLU A 63 4.03 -27.38 15.94
CA GLU A 63 2.58 -27.29 15.77
C GLU A 63 2.19 -27.13 14.30
N GLU A 64 1.26 -27.97 13.85
CA GLU A 64 0.54 -27.74 12.61
C GLU A 64 -0.20 -26.40 12.69
N ALA A 65 0.05 -25.51 11.73
CA ALA A 65 -0.47 -24.15 11.77
C ALA A 65 -2.02 -24.09 11.74
N MET A 66 -2.67 -25.12 11.19
CA MET A 66 -4.11 -25.25 11.08
C MET A 66 -4.49 -26.69 10.74
N GLU A 67 -5.62 -27.15 11.26
CA GLU A 67 -6.17 -28.47 10.95
C GLU A 67 -6.45 -28.61 9.43
N PRO A 68 -6.21 -29.78 8.81
CA PRO A 68 -6.35 -29.98 7.37
C PRO A 68 -7.77 -29.72 6.86
N ALA A 69 -8.79 -29.98 7.69
CA ALA A 69 -10.18 -29.71 7.35
C ALA A 69 -10.48 -28.20 7.27
N GLU A 70 -9.89 -27.40 8.14
CA GLU A 70 -10.06 -25.95 8.17
C GLU A 70 -9.32 -25.29 7.00
N LEU A 71 -8.11 -25.77 6.68
CA LEU A 71 -7.38 -25.42 5.46
C LEU A 71 -8.20 -25.65 4.19
N ALA A 72 -8.79 -26.84 4.04
CA ALA A 72 -9.60 -27.18 2.88
C ALA A 72 -10.81 -26.24 2.73
N LYS A 73 -11.46 -25.89 3.85
CA LYS A 73 -12.59 -24.96 3.86
C LYS A 73 -12.17 -23.56 3.40
N ILE A 74 -11.10 -23.01 3.98
CA ILE A 74 -10.60 -21.67 3.61
C ILE A 74 -10.18 -21.63 2.14
N GLN A 75 -9.53 -22.69 1.65
CA GLN A 75 -9.13 -22.76 0.24
C GLN A 75 -10.33 -22.74 -0.71
N ALA A 76 -11.41 -23.45 -0.37
CA ALA A 76 -12.65 -23.45 -1.16
C ALA A 76 -13.29 -22.05 -1.17
N GLU A 77 -13.37 -21.39 -0.02
CA GLU A 77 -13.92 -20.03 0.10
C GLU A 77 -13.11 -19.00 -0.71
N LEU A 78 -11.77 -19.07 -0.64
CA LEU A 78 -10.89 -18.18 -1.40
C LEU A 78 -11.00 -18.40 -2.91
N THR A 79 -11.17 -19.64 -3.35
CA THR A 79 -11.37 -19.97 -4.77
C THR A 79 -12.69 -19.38 -5.26
N ALA A 80 -13.78 -19.63 -4.52
CA ALA A 80 -15.09 -19.09 -4.86
C ALA A 80 -15.11 -17.55 -4.89
N ALA A 81 -14.37 -16.90 -3.98
CA ALA A 81 -14.25 -15.44 -3.98
C ALA A 81 -13.51 -14.93 -5.22
N ARG A 82 -12.41 -15.59 -5.63
CA ARG A 82 -11.66 -15.23 -6.84
C ARG A 82 -12.51 -15.39 -8.10
N ASP A 83 -13.31 -16.45 -8.19
CA ASP A 83 -14.19 -16.67 -9.35
C ASP A 83 -15.24 -15.55 -9.48
N ARG A 84 -15.80 -15.10 -8.35
CA ARG A 84 -16.73 -13.95 -8.33
C ARG A 84 -16.05 -12.66 -8.76
N GLN A 85 -14.81 -12.42 -8.30
CA GLN A 85 -14.02 -11.26 -8.70
C GLN A 85 -13.73 -11.28 -10.21
N ALA A 86 -13.36 -12.44 -10.76
CA ALA A 86 -13.10 -12.61 -12.19
C ALA A 86 -14.36 -12.36 -13.03
N ALA A 87 -15.51 -12.85 -12.59
CA ALA A 87 -16.79 -12.59 -13.24
C ALA A 87 -17.15 -11.09 -13.22
N ALA A 88 -16.94 -10.41 -12.09
CA ALA A 88 -17.22 -8.97 -11.95
C ALA A 88 -16.25 -8.08 -12.74
N ALA A 89 -15.01 -8.53 -12.97
CA ALA A 89 -13.99 -7.79 -13.72
C ALA A 89 -14.17 -7.84 -15.25
N THR A 90 -15.08 -8.68 -15.77
CA THR A 90 -15.34 -8.77 -17.21
C THR A 90 -16.25 -7.62 -17.64
N PRO A 91 -15.78 -6.66 -18.47
CA PRO A 91 -16.61 -5.55 -18.93
C PRO A 91 -17.76 -6.07 -19.82
N PRO A 92 -18.96 -5.47 -19.75
CA PRO A 92 -20.08 -5.88 -20.59
C PRO A 92 -19.73 -5.74 -22.08
N LYS A 93 -20.03 -6.77 -22.87
CA LYS A 93 -19.80 -6.77 -24.32
C LYS A 93 -20.60 -5.63 -24.96
N PRO A 94 -19.98 -4.77 -25.80
CA PRO A 94 -20.70 -3.66 -26.42
C PRO A 94 -21.83 -4.20 -27.31
N ALA A 95 -23.04 -3.70 -27.09
CA ALA A 95 -24.20 -4.04 -27.92
C ALA A 95 -23.93 -3.58 -29.36
N LYS A 96 -23.99 -4.52 -30.31
CA LYS A 96 -23.98 -4.19 -31.73
C LYS A 96 -25.26 -3.42 -32.07
N LYS A 97 -25.09 -2.19 -32.55
CA LYS A 97 -26.14 -1.43 -33.24
C LYS A 97 -26.34 -1.97 -34.65
#